data_AF-A0A239P987-F1
#
_entry.id   AF-A0A239P987-F1
#
_cell.length_a   1.000
_cell.length_b   1.000
_cell.length_c   1.000
_cell.angle_alpha   90.00
_cell.angle_beta   90.00
_cell.angle_gamma   90.00
#
_symmetry.space_group_name_H-M   'P 1'
#
loop_
_entity.id
_entity.type
_entity.pdbx_description
1 polymer ?
#
loop_
_entity_poly.entity_id
_entity_poly.type
_entity_poly.pdbx_seq_one_letter_code
_entity_poly.pdbx_strand_id
1 'polypeptide(L)'
;MTGDHGQQWPIDEDLTALRERLFQHAAQAGMRGERLDDLLLAVNEAVINVLEHGGGDGTLSISQDDTYLTVDVTDAAGHLDVRHIPRKRPTGTVRGFGLWLMSQLCDEFTIQRIAGRSRVRLRMLLHRSPTGAASPDSVSGDPGPDESWARSEVRSSPANGAGAHVDITHSGGTAPSPQQS
;
A
#
# COMPACT_ATOMS: atom_id res chain seq x y z
N MET A 1 6.48 -26.54 19.08
CA MET A 1 5.19 -25.84 19.07
C MET A 1 5.23 -24.78 20.15
N THR A 2 5.75 -23.60 19.83
CA THR A 2 5.75 -22.47 20.76
C THR A 2 4.79 -21.47 20.15
N GLY A 3 3.59 -21.37 20.73
CA GLY A 3 2.61 -20.39 20.30
C GLY A 3 3.21 -19.01 20.48
N ASP A 4 3.25 -18.24 19.41
CA ASP A 4 3.61 -16.84 19.45
C ASP A 4 2.64 -16.13 20.40
N HIS A 5 3.13 -15.71 21.56
CA HIS A 5 2.36 -14.95 22.52
C HIS A 5 2.24 -13.53 21.99
N GLY A 6 1.28 -13.32 21.09
CA GLY A 6 0.98 -12.01 20.54
C GLY A 6 0.85 -10.98 21.67
N GLN A 7 1.40 -9.79 21.44
CA GLN A 7 1.32 -8.68 22.39
C GLN A 7 0.03 -7.91 22.15
N GLN A 8 -0.56 -7.36 23.22
CA GLN A 8 -1.76 -6.55 23.13
C GLN A 8 -1.63 -5.31 24.01
N TRP A 9 -2.09 -4.17 23.50
CA TRP A 9 -2.09 -2.88 24.17
C TRP A 9 -3.45 -2.19 24.00
N PRO A 10 -3.92 -1.45 25.02
CA PRO A 10 -5.06 -0.56 24.85
C PRO A 10 -4.70 0.56 23.87
N ILE A 11 -5.71 1.05 23.16
CA ILE A 11 -5.62 2.30 22.40
C ILE A 11 -6.02 3.41 23.37
N ASP A 12 -5.04 4.15 23.85
CA ASP A 12 -5.20 5.29 24.76
C ASP A 12 -4.63 6.56 24.11
N GLU A 13 -4.58 7.67 24.85
CA GLU A 13 -4.08 8.95 24.35
C GLU A 13 -2.57 8.96 24.09
N ASP A 14 -1.80 7.97 24.60
CA ASP A 14 -0.35 7.86 24.37
C ASP A 14 -0.03 7.01 23.12
N LEU A 15 -0.40 7.58 21.98
CA LEU A 15 -0.12 7.00 20.66
C LEU A 15 1.38 6.89 20.37
N THR A 16 2.21 7.70 21.02
CA THR A 16 3.67 7.65 20.84
C THR A 16 4.22 6.35 21.41
N ALA A 17 3.89 6.02 22.65
CA ALA A 17 4.31 4.77 23.27
C ALA A 17 3.73 3.54 22.56
N LEU A 18 2.51 3.62 22.03
CA LEU A 18 1.93 2.54 21.22
C LEU A 18 2.73 2.31 19.93
N ARG A 19 3.08 3.38 19.20
CA ARG A 19 3.86 3.31 17.96
C ARG A 19 5.27 2.78 18.18
N GLU A 20 5.93 3.19 19.27
CA GLU A 20 7.26 2.69 19.62
C GLU A 20 7.24 1.18 19.92
N ARG A 21 6.26 0.71 20.71
CA ARG A 21 6.09 -0.72 21.00
C ARG A 21 5.83 -1.54 19.74
N LEU A 22 4.96 -1.03 18.86
CA LEU A 22 4.66 -1.64 17.58
C LEU A 22 5.91 -1.72 16.68
N PHE A 23 6.67 -0.62 16.57
CA PHE A 23 7.92 -0.58 15.82
C PHE A 23 8.90 -1.63 16.32
N GLN A 24 9.13 -1.68 17.64
CA GLN A 24 10.07 -2.62 18.24
C GLN A 24 9.66 -4.07 17.98
N HIS A 25 8.39 -4.40 18.15
CA HIS A 25 7.90 -5.76 17.92
C HIS A 25 8.00 -6.16 16.44
N ALA A 26 7.58 -5.29 15.52
CA ALA A 26 7.67 -5.56 14.09
C ALA A 26 9.12 -5.68 13.60
N ALA A 27 10.03 -4.86 14.12
CA ALA A 27 11.46 -4.96 13.81
C ALA A 27 12.07 -6.27 14.33
N GLN A 28 11.68 -6.71 15.54
CA GLN A 28 12.09 -8.01 16.11
C GLN A 28 11.54 -9.19 15.29
N ALA A 29 10.34 -9.05 14.73
CA ALA A 29 9.74 -10.01 13.80
C ALA A 29 10.47 -10.08 12.44
N GLY A 30 11.41 -9.17 12.17
CA GLY A 30 12.22 -9.16 10.96
C GLY A 30 11.76 -8.17 9.88
N MET A 31 10.70 -7.39 10.13
CA MET A 31 10.28 -6.30 9.24
C MET A 31 11.34 -5.20 9.19
N ARG A 32 11.58 -4.65 7.99
CA ARG A 32 12.56 -3.58 7.77
C ARG A 32 12.16 -2.66 6.62
N GLY A 33 12.73 -1.46 6.62
CA GLY A 33 12.61 -0.47 5.55
C GLY A 33 11.16 -0.02 5.30
N GLU A 34 10.85 0.29 4.04
CA GLU A 34 9.55 0.79 3.59
C GLU A 34 8.37 -0.05 4.12
N ARG A 35 8.52 -1.38 4.19
CA ARG A 35 7.44 -2.25 4.67
C ARG A 35 7.13 -2.10 6.16
N LEU A 36 8.13 -1.78 6.97
CA LEU A 36 7.91 -1.47 8.38
C LEU A 36 7.17 -0.13 8.48
N ASP A 37 7.58 0.87 7.70
CA ASP A 37 6.92 2.18 7.67
C ASP A 37 5.46 2.08 7.17
N ASP A 38 5.21 1.25 6.16
CA ASP A 38 3.88 0.95 5.63
C ASP A 38 2.97 0.32 6.69
N LEU A 39 3.50 -0.64 7.47
CA LEU A 39 2.77 -1.25 8.56
C LEU A 39 2.41 -0.21 9.63
N LEU A 40 3.38 0.61 10.04
CA LEU A 40 3.16 1.64 11.07
C LEU A 40 2.15 2.67 10.61
N LEU A 41 2.20 3.07 9.34
CA LEU A 41 1.24 3.99 8.74
C LEU A 41 -0.16 3.37 8.70
N ALA A 42 -0.31 2.14 8.20
CA ALA A 42 -1.59 1.45 8.15
C ALA A 42 -2.21 1.30 9.55
N VAL A 43 -1.41 0.94 10.55
CA VAL A 43 -1.86 0.82 11.93
C VAL A 43 -2.23 2.19 12.53
N ASN A 44 -1.45 3.24 12.26
CA ASN A 44 -1.76 4.59 12.72
C ASN A 44 -3.13 5.05 12.21
N GLU A 45 -3.41 4.82 10.92
CA GLU A 45 -4.73 5.13 10.36
C GLU A 45 -5.84 4.29 11.01
N ALA A 46 -5.59 3.01 11.32
CA ALA A 46 -6.57 2.17 12.00
C ALA A 46 -6.88 2.72 13.41
N VAL A 47 -5.85 3.09 14.16
CA VAL A 47 -5.98 3.65 15.52
C VAL A 47 -6.69 5.00 15.51
N ILE A 48 -6.36 5.90 14.57
CA ILE A 48 -7.06 7.17 14.39
C ILE A 48 -8.55 6.93 14.13
N ASN A 49 -8.90 5.96 13.27
CA ASN A 49 -10.30 5.64 13.06
C ASN A 49 -11.01 5.13 14.33
N VAL A 50 -10.32 4.37 15.20
CA VAL A 50 -10.88 3.95 16.49
C VAL A 50 -11.09 5.14 17.42
N LEU A 51 -10.13 6.07 17.50
CA LEU A 51 -10.26 7.24 18.37
C LEU A 51 -11.32 8.23 17.87
N GLU A 52 -11.35 8.52 16.57
CA GLU A 52 -12.28 9.48 15.97
C GLU A 52 -13.71 8.93 15.86
N HIS A 53 -13.88 7.62 15.70
CA HIS A 53 -15.19 7.02 15.41
C HIS A 53 -15.60 5.94 16.40
N GLY A 54 -14.67 5.22 17.02
CA GLY A 54 -14.92 4.10 17.93
C GLY A 54 -15.25 4.48 19.37
N GLY A 55 -15.40 5.77 19.68
CA GLY A 55 -15.76 6.23 21.02
C GLY A 55 -14.60 6.20 22.04
N GLY A 56 -13.36 6.03 21.57
CA GLY A 56 -12.14 6.11 22.38
C GLY A 56 -11.67 4.78 22.99
N ASP A 57 -12.49 3.73 22.94
CA ASP A 57 -12.15 2.42 23.53
C ASP A 57 -11.80 1.39 22.44
N GLY A 58 -10.54 0.95 22.44
CA GLY A 58 -10.08 -0.10 21.55
C GLY A 58 -8.81 -0.80 22.02
N THR A 59 -8.44 -1.86 21.30
CA THR A 59 -7.23 -2.63 21.58
C THR A 59 -6.48 -2.92 20.30
N LEU A 60 -5.17 -2.78 20.35
CA LEU A 60 -4.25 -3.23 19.31
C LEU A 60 -3.57 -4.51 19.79
N SER A 61 -3.57 -5.55 18.98
CA SER A 61 -2.74 -6.74 19.19
C SER A 61 -1.85 -7.02 18.00
N ILE A 62 -0.64 -7.48 18.24
CA ILE A 62 0.31 -7.93 17.24
C ILE A 62 0.72 -9.37 17.54
N SER A 63 0.74 -10.20 16.52
CA SER A 63 1.18 -11.60 16.60
C SER A 63 1.83 -11.99 15.28
N GLN A 64 2.74 -12.94 15.32
CA GLN A 64 3.37 -13.49 14.13
C GLN A 64 3.17 -15.00 14.02
N ASP A 65 3.09 -15.47 12.79
CA ASP A 65 3.29 -16.87 12.43
C ASP A 65 4.51 -16.97 11.50
N ASP A 66 4.85 -18.18 11.04
CA ASP A 66 6.02 -18.40 10.17
C ASP A 66 5.95 -17.63 8.83
N THR A 67 4.77 -17.12 8.46
CA THR A 67 4.51 -16.47 7.17
C THR A 67 4.16 -14.98 7.31
N TYR A 68 3.38 -14.62 8.32
CA TYR A 68 2.80 -13.29 8.46
C TYR A 68 3.03 -12.68 9.84
N LEU A 69 3.31 -11.37 9.83
CA LEU A 69 3.05 -10.48 10.95
C LEU A 69 1.60 -9.99 10.83
N THR A 70 0.80 -10.26 11.85
CA THR A 70 -0.62 -9.90 11.92
C THR A 70 -0.81 -8.84 13.00
N VAL A 71 -1.46 -7.73 12.64
CA VAL A 71 -1.91 -6.71 13.58
C VAL A 71 -3.42 -6.63 13.53
N ASP A 72 -4.05 -6.71 14.69
CA ASP A 72 -5.49 -6.56 14.85
C ASP A 72 -5.79 -5.31 15.68
N VAL A 73 -6.66 -4.46 15.15
CA VAL A 73 -7.17 -3.26 15.80
C VAL A 73 -8.66 -3.47 16.04
N THR A 74 -9.06 -3.49 17.31
CA THR A 74 -10.46 -3.68 17.72
C THR A 74 -11.05 -2.37 18.19
N ASP A 75 -12.16 -2.01 17.57
CA ASP A 75 -13.07 -0.92 17.93
C ASP A 75 -14.23 -1.50 18.76
N ALA A 76 -14.37 -1.05 20.01
CA ALA A 76 -15.41 -1.52 20.91
C ALA A 76 -16.82 -1.04 20.50
N ALA A 77 -16.95 0.14 19.87
CA ALA A 77 -18.22 0.68 19.42
C ALA A 77 -18.71 0.06 18.09
N GLY A 78 -17.80 -0.57 17.35
CA GLY A 78 -18.11 -1.33 16.14
C GLY A 78 -18.57 -0.48 14.97
N HIS A 79 -18.03 0.73 14.85
CA HIS A 79 -18.33 1.71 13.81
C HIS A 79 -17.43 1.54 12.57
N LEU A 80 -16.33 0.80 12.68
CA LEU A 80 -15.51 0.39 11.53
C LEU A 80 -16.24 -0.65 10.66
N ASP A 81 -16.39 -0.37 9.36
CA ASP A 81 -17.14 -1.23 8.44
C ASP A 81 -16.48 -1.26 7.06
N VAL A 82 -16.42 -2.44 6.44
CA VAL A 82 -15.86 -2.66 5.10
C VAL A 82 -16.55 -1.82 4.01
N ARG A 83 -17.82 -1.46 4.22
CA ARG A 83 -18.59 -0.59 3.31
C ARG A 83 -18.05 0.85 3.28
N HIS A 84 -17.24 1.24 4.27
CA HIS A 84 -16.58 2.54 4.31
C HIS A 84 -15.29 2.59 3.48
N ILE A 85 -14.86 1.47 2.88
CA ILE A 85 -13.71 1.45 1.97
C ILE A 85 -14.16 1.92 0.58
N PRO A 86 -13.69 3.08 0.10
CA PRO A 86 -14.03 3.55 -1.23
C PRO A 86 -13.37 2.66 -2.30
N ARG A 87 -14.12 2.38 -3.38
CA ARG A 87 -13.65 1.53 -4.49
C ARG A 87 -12.55 2.17 -5.36
N LYS A 88 -12.38 3.48 -5.26
CA LYS A 88 -11.37 4.26 -5.98
C LYS A 88 -10.61 5.11 -4.98
N ARG A 89 -9.36 5.47 -5.31
CA ARG A 89 -8.58 6.42 -4.52
C ARG A 89 -9.41 7.70 -4.31
N PRO A 90 -9.69 8.08 -3.06
CA PRO A 90 -10.41 9.32 -2.79
C PRO A 90 -9.59 10.53 -3.24
N THR A 91 -10.24 11.49 -3.88
CA THR A 91 -9.64 12.79 -4.22
C THR A 91 -10.05 13.81 -3.16
N GLY A 92 -9.09 14.34 -2.40
CA GLY A 92 -9.32 15.29 -1.30
C GLY A 92 -9.42 14.65 0.09
N THR A 93 -9.75 15.46 1.11
CA THR A 93 -9.92 15.03 2.51
C THR A 93 -11.26 14.31 2.70
N VAL A 94 -11.39 13.13 2.10
CA VAL A 94 -12.64 12.36 2.11
C VAL A 94 -12.57 11.28 3.19
N ARG A 95 -13.62 11.19 4.00
CA ARG A 95 -13.86 10.10 4.96
C ARG A 95 -13.70 8.75 4.24
N GLY A 96 -12.86 7.87 4.76
CA GLY A 96 -12.55 6.57 4.14
C GLY A 96 -11.21 6.49 3.39
N PHE A 97 -10.44 7.59 3.31
CA PHE A 97 -9.06 7.55 2.81
C PHE A 97 -8.16 6.62 3.64
N GLY A 98 -8.25 6.67 4.97
CA GLY A 98 -7.45 5.81 5.85
C GLY A 98 -7.69 4.32 5.61
N LEU A 99 -8.96 3.90 5.48
CA LEU A 99 -9.31 2.50 5.18
C LEU A 99 -8.87 2.07 3.78
N TRP A 100 -8.95 2.97 2.80
CA TRP A 100 -8.40 2.72 1.46
C TRP A 100 -6.87 2.57 1.52
N LEU A 101 -6.18 3.44 2.25
CA LEU A 101 -4.72 3.41 2.38
C LEU A 101 -4.25 2.09 3.00
N MET A 102 -4.88 1.65 4.09
CA MET A 102 -4.57 0.35 4.72
C MET A 102 -4.68 -0.82 3.73
N SER A 103 -5.69 -0.80 2.85
CA SER A 103 -5.88 -1.84 1.83
C SER A 103 -4.78 -1.87 0.75
N GLN A 104 -4.06 -0.77 0.56
CA GLN A 104 -2.95 -0.69 -0.40
C GLN A 104 -1.61 -1.03 0.23
N LEU A 105 -1.43 -0.74 1.52
CA LEU A 105 -0.16 -0.93 2.23
C LEU A 105 0.03 -2.38 2.70
N CYS A 106 -1.05 -3.08 3.06
CA CYS A 106 -0.96 -4.43 3.63
C CYS A 106 -1.08 -5.54 2.57
N ASP A 107 -0.48 -6.70 2.81
CA ASP A 107 -0.67 -7.88 1.96
C ASP A 107 -2.08 -8.44 2.10
N GLU A 108 -2.60 -8.50 3.33
CA GLU A 108 -3.99 -8.84 3.58
C GLU A 108 -4.64 -7.80 4.50
N PHE A 109 -5.85 -7.39 4.14
CA PHE A 109 -6.66 -6.43 4.88
C PHE A 109 -8.09 -6.94 5.00
N THR A 110 -8.58 -7.08 6.24
CA THR A 110 -9.99 -7.45 6.48
C THR A 110 -10.61 -6.62 7.59
N ILE A 111 -11.92 -6.37 7.47
CA ILE A 111 -12.72 -5.77 8.53
C ILE A 111 -13.85 -6.73 8.86
N GLN A 112 -13.95 -7.13 10.13
CA GLN A 112 -14.98 -8.04 10.61
C GLN A 112 -15.77 -7.37 11.72
N ARG A 113 -17.11 -7.48 11.68
CA ARG A 113 -17.96 -7.10 12.81
C ARG A 113 -18.32 -8.34 13.61
N ILE A 114 -17.98 -8.36 14.89
CA ILE A 114 -18.17 -9.50 15.79
C ILE A 114 -18.85 -8.99 17.06
N ALA A 115 -20.06 -9.46 17.34
CA ALA A 115 -20.80 -9.13 18.57
C ALA A 115 -20.89 -7.62 18.90
N GLY A 116 -21.11 -6.79 17.87
CA GLY A 116 -21.21 -5.32 18.03
C GLY A 116 -19.87 -4.58 18.07
N ARG A 117 -18.75 -5.28 17.99
CA ARG A 117 -17.39 -4.72 17.85
C ARG A 117 -16.92 -4.83 16.42
N SER A 118 -15.95 -4.03 16.04
CA SER A 118 -15.29 -4.14 14.74
C SER A 118 -13.83 -4.46 14.92
N ARG A 119 -13.32 -5.40 14.14
CA ARG A 119 -11.90 -5.80 14.12
C ARG A 119 -11.35 -5.54 12.73
N VAL A 120 -10.36 -4.66 12.65
CA VAL A 120 -9.53 -4.47 11.47
C VAL A 120 -8.31 -5.36 11.62
N ARG A 121 -8.09 -6.25 10.67
CA ARG A 121 -6.92 -7.13 10.63
C ARG A 121 -6.04 -6.75 9.45
N LEU A 122 -4.79 -6.47 9.76
CA LEU A 122 -3.70 -6.15 8.84
C LEU A 122 -2.70 -7.31 8.87
N ARG A 123 -2.27 -7.81 7.72
CA ARG A 123 -1.20 -8.81 7.65
C ARG A 123 -0.12 -8.40 6.65
N MET A 124 1.12 -8.61 7.06
CA MET A 124 2.33 -8.40 6.27
C MET A 124 3.12 -9.70 6.20
N LEU A 125 3.48 -10.14 4.98
CA LEU A 125 4.38 -11.26 4.76
C LEU A 125 5.75 -10.97 5.39
N LEU A 126 6.25 -11.82 6.28
CA LEU A 126 7.58 -11.68 6.88
C LEU A 126 8.69 -12.01 5.88
N HIS A 127 8.42 -12.98 5.02
CA HIS A 127 9.30 -13.42 3.95
C HIS A 127 8.57 -13.28 2.62
N ARG A 128 8.64 -12.10 2.00
CA ARG A 128 8.50 -12.10 0.54
C ARG A 128 9.74 -12.78 0.00
N SER A 129 9.61 -14.04 -0.41
CA SER A 129 10.57 -14.60 -1.35
C SER A 129 10.72 -13.57 -2.47
N PRO A 130 11.95 -13.14 -2.83
CA PRO A 130 12.12 -12.26 -3.97
C PRO A 130 11.48 -12.96 -5.16
N THR A 131 10.29 -12.49 -5.55
CA THR A 131 9.61 -12.98 -6.73
C THR A 131 10.45 -12.47 -7.89
N GLY A 132 11.29 -13.35 -8.46
CA GLY A 132 12.10 -13.05 -9.63
C GLY A 132 13.63 -13.09 -9.47
N ALA A 133 14.19 -13.86 -8.54
CA ALA A 133 15.54 -14.38 -8.80
C ALA A 133 15.40 -15.53 -9.82
N ALA A 134 15.42 -15.19 -11.11
CA ALA A 134 15.70 -16.15 -12.15
C ALA A 134 16.94 -16.95 -11.74
N SER A 135 16.81 -18.26 -11.59
CA SER A 135 17.90 -19.16 -11.24
C SER A 135 19.09 -18.92 -12.18
N PRO A 136 20.28 -18.51 -11.68
CA PRO A 136 21.49 -18.46 -12.48
C PRO A 136 22.16 -19.83 -12.43
N ASP A 137 21.47 -20.90 -12.82
CA ASP A 137 22.07 -22.24 -12.88
C ASP A 137 21.39 -23.09 -13.94
N SER A 138 21.86 -22.92 -15.19
CA SER A 138 22.08 -24.00 -16.17
C SER A 138 22.55 -23.42 -17.51
N VAL A 139 23.76 -22.86 -17.57
CA VAL A 139 24.62 -23.04 -18.75
C VAL A 139 26.08 -22.97 -18.30
N SER A 140 26.62 -24.13 -17.93
CA SER A 140 28.05 -24.37 -17.97
C SER A 140 28.34 -25.02 -19.32
N GLY A 141 29.14 -24.35 -20.15
CA GLY A 141 29.67 -24.93 -21.39
C GLY A 141 29.94 -23.93 -22.50
N ASP A 142 30.97 -23.09 -22.34
CA ASP A 142 31.81 -22.61 -23.44
C ASP A 142 33.23 -23.11 -23.13
N PRO A 143 33.95 -23.74 -24.08
CA PRO A 143 34.73 -22.93 -25.01
C PRO A 143 34.81 -23.47 -26.44
N GLY A 144 34.92 -22.56 -27.41
CA GLY A 144 35.67 -22.82 -28.65
C GLY A 144 35.20 -22.05 -29.88
N PRO A 145 36.02 -21.14 -30.45
CA PRO A 145 35.64 -20.26 -31.54
C PRO A 145 35.98 -20.86 -32.91
N ASP A 146 35.07 -20.78 -33.87
CA ASP A 146 35.36 -21.11 -35.27
C ASP A 146 34.24 -20.70 -36.24
N GLU A 147 34.66 -20.23 -37.41
CA GLU A 147 33.89 -20.11 -38.67
C GLU A 147 32.72 -19.11 -38.81
N SER A 148 33.11 -17.86 -39.10
CA SER A 148 33.16 -17.36 -40.48
C SER A 148 32.06 -17.84 -41.46
N TRP A 149 30.86 -17.26 -41.41
CA TRP A 149 29.97 -17.24 -42.57
C TRP A 149 29.63 -15.81 -43.00
N ALA A 150 30.31 -15.40 -44.06
CA ALA A 150 29.82 -14.55 -45.16
C ALA A 150 29.18 -13.17 -44.86
N ARG A 151 29.97 -12.13 -45.17
CA ARG A 151 29.56 -10.85 -45.80
C ARG A 151 28.37 -11.07 -46.75
N SER A 152 27.41 -10.16 -46.88
CA SER A 152 27.43 -8.92 -47.70
C SER A 152 25.96 -8.43 -47.70
N GLU A 153 25.53 -7.16 -47.67
CA GLU A 153 25.75 -5.98 -48.53
C GLU A 153 25.10 -4.78 -47.80
N VAL A 154 25.76 -3.64 -47.59
CA VAL A 154 25.92 -2.46 -48.49
C VAL A 154 24.71 -1.50 -48.59
N ARG A 155 25.00 -0.23 -48.23
CA ARG A 155 24.37 1.07 -48.59
C ARG A 155 23.22 1.66 -47.75
N SER A 156 23.63 2.62 -46.91
CA SER A 156 23.35 4.08 -46.99
C SER A 156 21.91 4.62 -47.15
N SER A 157 21.44 5.32 -46.10
CA SER A 157 20.82 6.68 -45.94
C SER A 157 20.19 7.42 -47.15
N PRO A 158 19.31 8.46 -47.00
CA PRO A 158 19.17 9.42 -45.88
C PRO A 158 17.73 9.93 -45.56
N ALA A 159 17.69 11.00 -44.75
CA ALA A 159 16.60 11.74 -44.12
C ALA A 159 15.55 12.44 -45.01
N ASN A 160 14.39 12.73 -44.39
CA ASN A 160 13.55 13.94 -44.54
C ASN A 160 12.46 13.88 -43.45
N GLY A 161 12.03 14.92 -42.73
CA GLY A 161 12.06 16.36 -43.00
C GLY A 161 10.63 16.88 -43.22
N ALA A 162 10.21 17.86 -42.39
CA ALA A 162 8.99 18.70 -42.49
C ALA A 162 7.64 18.02 -42.16
N GLY A 163 6.62 18.65 -41.58
CA GLY A 163 6.32 20.06 -41.27
C GLY A 163 4.79 20.19 -41.04
N ALA A 164 4.33 21.40 -40.73
CA ALA A 164 2.93 21.87 -40.51
C ALA A 164 2.41 21.70 -39.06
N HIS A 165 2.22 22.74 -38.23
CA HIS A 165 1.58 24.05 -38.42
C HIS A 165 0.10 23.95 -38.80
N VAL A 166 -0.78 24.11 -37.82
CA VAL A 166 -2.08 24.78 -38.04
C VAL A 166 -2.41 25.65 -36.83
N ASP A 167 -2.46 26.94 -37.14
CA ASP A 167 -3.02 28.02 -36.36
C ASP A 167 -4.48 28.13 -36.83
N ILE A 168 -5.45 28.05 -35.92
CA ILE A 168 -6.82 28.50 -36.23
C ILE A 168 -7.29 29.40 -35.10
N THR A 169 -7.66 30.59 -35.56
CA THR A 169 -8.04 31.80 -34.88
C THR A 169 -9.52 31.82 -34.47
N HIS A 170 -9.78 32.60 -33.42
CA HIS A 170 -10.92 33.50 -33.19
C HIS A 170 -12.37 33.01 -33.40
N SER A 171 -13.17 33.13 -32.32
CA SER A 171 -14.46 33.85 -32.23
C SER A 171 -14.97 33.62 -30.79
N GLY A 172 -15.15 34.63 -29.92
CA GLY A 172 -16.02 35.80 -30.05
C GLY A 172 -17.26 35.57 -29.16
N GLY A 173 -17.51 36.38 -28.12
CA GLY A 173 -18.72 36.22 -27.31
C GLY A 173 -18.78 36.96 -25.96
N THR A 174 -18.88 38.27 -26.03
CA THR A 174 -19.32 39.29 -25.06
C THR A 174 -20.34 38.87 -23.96
N ALA A 175 -19.94 39.09 -22.69
CA ALA A 175 -20.58 39.86 -21.60
C ALA A 175 -22.02 39.55 -21.07
N PRO A 176 -22.37 40.00 -19.84
CA PRO A 176 -23.33 39.36 -18.93
C PRO A 176 -24.73 39.99 -18.91
N SER A 177 -25.67 39.36 -18.21
CA SER A 177 -26.94 39.97 -17.78
C SER A 177 -27.25 39.67 -16.30
N PRO A 178 -27.68 40.67 -15.50
CA PRO A 178 -28.12 40.53 -14.12
C PRO A 178 -29.66 40.50 -13.98
N GLN A 179 -30.19 39.88 -12.92
CA GLN A 179 -31.44 40.22 -12.19
C GLN A 179 -31.79 39.04 -11.25
N GLN A 180 -31.74 39.23 -9.93
CA GLN A 180 -32.80 39.70 -9.01
C GLN A 180 -33.50 38.55 -8.26
N SER A 181 -33.24 38.49 -6.94
CA SER A 181 -34.23 38.56 -5.86
C SER A 181 -33.51 38.85 -4.55
#